data_AF-A0A2D8CBH7-F1
#
_entry.id   AF-A0A2D8CBH7-F1
#
_cell.length_a   1.000
_cell.length_b   1.000
_cell.length_c   1.000
_cell.angle_alpha   90.00
_cell.angle_beta   90.00
_cell.angle_gamma   90.00
#
_symmetry.space_group_name_H-M   'P 1'
#
loop_
_entity.id
_entity.type
_entity.pdbx_description
1 polymer ?
#
loop_
_entity_poly.entity_id
_entity_poly.type
_entity_poly.pdbx_seq_one_letter_code
_entity_poly.pdbx_strand_id
1 'polypeptide(L)'
;MAKTESLNIALTDEMKKFITSQSGKGTLYATPSEYVRDLIRHERDRIEAASLRAAIVDGYQDVLHGRTREFSGDLMADLKLHQKDVEK
;
A
#
# COMPACT_ATOMS: atom_id res chain seq x y z
N MET A 1 -9.41 -9.20 19.35
CA MET A 1 -10.07 -9.60 18.09
C MET A 1 -10.28 -8.33 17.26
N ALA A 2 -9.85 -8.31 16.00
CA ALA A 2 -10.06 -7.15 15.15
C ALA A 2 -11.56 -6.96 14.88
N LYS A 3 -12.08 -5.74 15.08
CA LYS A 3 -13.48 -5.42 14.81
C LYS A 3 -13.70 -5.47 13.30
N THR A 4 -14.63 -6.31 12.85
CA THR A 4 -15.00 -6.37 11.43
C THR A 4 -16.19 -5.44 11.24
N GLU A 5 -16.05 -4.43 10.38
CA GLU A 5 -17.14 -3.53 10.00
C GLU A 5 -17.67 -3.90 8.62
N SER A 6 -19.00 -3.82 8.44
CA SER A 6 -19.63 -4.10 7.16
C SER A 6 -19.54 -2.89 6.23
N LEU A 7 -19.24 -3.15 4.97
CA LEU A 7 -19.18 -2.14 3.91
C LEU A 7 -20.23 -2.50 2.85
N ASN A 8 -21.20 -1.62 2.64
CA ASN A 8 -22.22 -1.79 1.60
C ASN A 8 -21.74 -1.08 0.33
N ILE A 9 -21.53 -1.84 -0.76
CA ILE A 9 -21.07 -1.31 -2.04
C ILE A 9 -22.12 -1.65 -3.10
N ALA A 10 -22.55 -0.64 -3.85
CA ALA A 10 -23.33 -0.86 -5.07
C ALA A 10 -22.40 -1.31 -6.19
N LEU A 11 -22.72 -2.44 -6.82
CA LEU A 11 -21.96 -3.03 -7.91
C LEU A 11 -22.84 -3.14 -9.14
N THR A 12 -22.26 -3.03 -10.33
CA THR A 12 -22.96 -3.38 -11.57
C THR A 12 -23.22 -4.89 -11.62
N ASP A 13 -24.20 -5.30 -12.43
CA ASP A 13 -24.52 -6.73 -12.59
C ASP A 13 -23.32 -7.54 -13.12
N GLU A 14 -22.52 -6.93 -13.99
CA GLU A 14 -21.30 -7.54 -14.53
C GLU A 14 -20.28 -7.81 -13.42
N MET A 15 -19.99 -6.80 -12.58
CA MET A 15 -19.06 -6.95 -11.46
C MET A 15 -19.54 -8.00 -10.45
N LYS A 16 -20.85 -8.03 -10.18
CA LYS A 16 -21.44 -9.03 -9.29
C LYS A 16 -21.30 -10.44 -9.85
N LYS A 17 -21.54 -10.64 -11.15
CA LYS A 17 -21.34 -11.93 -11.83
C LYS A 17 -19.87 -12.35 -11.78
N PHE A 18 -18.95 -11.43 -12.03
CA PHE A 18 -17.51 -11.69 -11.97
C PHE A 18 -17.09 -12.16 -10.58
N ILE A 19 -17.41 -11.40 -9.51
CA ILE A 19 -17.07 -11.78 -8.14
C ILE A 19 -17.68 -13.13 -7.77
N THR A 20 -18.95 -13.34 -8.13
CA THR A 20 -19.63 -14.62 -7.87
C THR A 20 -18.99 -15.78 -8.63
N SER A 21 -18.42 -15.57 -9.82
CA SER A 21 -17.69 -16.61 -10.54
C SER A 21 -16.37 -17.01 -9.86
N GLN A 22 -15.76 -16.08 -9.11
CA GLN A 22 -14.52 -16.30 -8.35
C GLN A 22 -14.77 -16.91 -6.96
N SER A 23 -16.02 -16.94 -6.50
CA SER A 23 -16.41 -17.46 -5.18
C SER A 23 -17.51 -18.52 -5.28
N GLY A 24 -17.28 -19.74 -4.79
CA GLY A 24 -18.28 -20.80 -4.84
C GLY A 24 -17.69 -22.19 -4.66
N LYS A 25 -18.52 -23.22 -4.87
CA LYS A 25 -18.08 -24.61 -4.76
C LYS A 25 -17.04 -24.93 -5.84
N GLY A 26 -15.82 -25.22 -5.40
CA GLY A 26 -14.69 -25.54 -6.27
C GLY A 26 -13.77 -24.36 -6.60
N THR A 27 -14.01 -23.16 -6.05
CA THR A 27 -13.06 -22.04 -6.12
C THR A 27 -12.26 -21.89 -4.83
N LEU A 28 -11.23 -21.04 -4.85
CA LEU A 28 -10.38 -20.76 -3.69
C LEU A 28 -11.15 -20.06 -2.54
N TYR A 29 -12.25 -19.37 -2.86
CA TYR A 29 -13.00 -18.55 -1.91
C TYR A 29 -14.42 -19.06 -1.70
N ALA A 30 -14.83 -19.21 -0.44
CA ALA A 30 -16.16 -19.73 -0.12
C ALA A 30 -17.27 -18.69 -0.30
N THR A 31 -16.95 -17.41 -0.13
CA THR A 31 -17.91 -16.30 -0.23
C THR A 31 -17.40 -15.13 -1.06
N PRO A 32 -18.28 -14.38 -1.74
CA PRO A 32 -17.92 -13.13 -2.42
C PRO A 32 -17.14 -12.14 -1.54
N SER A 33 -17.56 -11.99 -0.28
CA SER A 33 -16.94 -11.06 0.67
C SER A 33 -15.51 -11.46 1.05
N GLU A 34 -15.19 -12.75 1.00
CA GLU A 34 -13.85 -13.25 1.23
C GLU A 34 -12.93 -12.91 0.07
N TYR A 35 -13.39 -13.15 -1.17
CA TYR A 35 -12.68 -12.76 -2.38
C TYR A 35 -12.39 -11.26 -2.41
N VAL A 36 -13.40 -10.42 -2.11
CA VAL A 36 -13.23 -8.95 -2.08
C VAL A 36 -12.24 -8.53 -1.01
N ARG A 37 -12.29 -9.14 0.20
CA ARG A 37 -11.32 -8.84 1.25
C ARG A 37 -9.90 -9.15 0.81
N ASP A 38 -9.72 -10.26 0.10
CA ASP A 38 -8.39 -10.64 -0.37
C ASP A 38 -7.88 -9.75 -1.52
N LEU A 39 -8.76 -9.39 -2.44
CA LEU A 39 -8.47 -8.42 -3.50
C LEU A 39 -8.00 -7.08 -2.93
N ILE A 40 -8.64 -6.59 -1.86
CA ILE A 40 -8.24 -5.34 -1.19
C ILE A 40 -6.85 -5.48 -0.56
N ARG A 41 -6.51 -6.64 0.05
CA ARG A 41 -5.17 -6.86 0.60
C ARG A 41 -4.11 -6.85 -0.50
N HIS A 42 -4.36 -7.58 -1.58
CA HIS A 42 -3.45 -7.60 -2.71
C HIS A 42 -3.25 -6.22 -3.34
N GLU A 43 -4.30 -5.42 -3.46
CA GLU A 43 -4.19 -4.06 -3.98
C GLU A 43 -3.41 -3.16 -3.03
N ARG A 44 -3.65 -3.25 -1.71
CA ARG A 44 -2.89 -2.50 -0.72
C ARG A 44 -1.41 -2.85 -0.78
N ASP A 45 -1.07 -4.14 -0.81
CA ASP A 45 0.31 -4.60 -0.86
C ASP A 45 0.99 -4.16 -2.18
N ARG A 46 0.24 -4.12 -3.29
CA ARG A 46 0.72 -3.57 -4.58
C ARG A 46 1.02 -2.08 -4.48
N ILE A 47 0.14 -1.29 -3.88
CA ILE A 47 0.31 0.15 -3.69
C ILE A 47 1.51 0.43 -2.78
N GLU A 48 1.64 -0.30 -1.67
CA GLU A 48 2.76 -0.18 -0.73
C GLU A 48 4.09 -0.57 -1.38
N ALA A 49 4.12 -1.65 -2.16
CA ALA A 49 5.32 -2.02 -2.92
C ALA A 49 5.66 -0.96 -3.99
N ALA A 50 4.67 -0.32 -4.60
CA ALA A 50 4.90 0.76 -5.56
C ALA A 50 5.44 2.02 -4.89
N SER A 51 4.90 2.43 -3.73
CA SER A 51 5.40 3.58 -2.98
C SER A 51 6.82 3.34 -2.46
N LEU A 52 7.12 2.13 -1.98
CA LEU A 52 8.48 1.76 -1.57
C LEU A 52 9.46 1.86 -2.75
N ARG A 53 9.10 1.32 -3.92
CA ARG A 53 9.94 1.43 -5.12
C ARG A 53 10.17 2.88 -5.53
N ALA A 54 9.12 3.71 -5.49
CA ALA A 54 9.24 5.13 -5.79
C ALA A 54 10.20 5.83 -4.81
N ALA A 55 10.06 5.59 -3.50
CA ALA A 55 10.95 6.15 -2.49
C ALA A 55 12.42 5.75 -2.67
N ILE A 56 12.69 4.50 -3.08
CA ILE A 56 14.04 4.04 -3.40
C ILE A 56 14.60 4.80 -4.60
N VAL A 57 13.81 4.95 -5.67
CA VAL A 57 14.23 5.70 -6.87
C VAL A 57 14.49 7.16 -6.53
N ASP A 58 13.63 7.79 -5.74
CA ASP A 58 13.80 9.17 -5.28
C ASP A 58 15.10 9.32 -4.49
N GLY A 59 15.41 8.38 -3.59
CA GLY A 59 16.69 8.35 -2.89
C GLY A 59 17.91 8.26 -3.83
N TYR A 60 17.84 7.47 -4.90
CA TYR A 60 18.90 7.46 -5.92
C TYR A 60 19.01 8.78 -6.67
N GLN A 61 17.89 9.44 -6.96
CA GLN A 61 17.90 10.78 -7.56
C GLN A 61 18.53 11.81 -6.62
N ASP A 62 18.27 11.72 -5.32
CA ASP A 62 18.89 12.59 -4.31
C ASP A 62 20.41 12.46 -4.30
N VAL A 63 20.93 11.23 -4.46
CA VAL A 63 22.38 10.99 -4.62
C VAL A 63 22.92 11.67 -5.87
N LEU A 64 22.25 11.50 -7.02
CA LEU A 64 22.68 12.11 -8.29
C LEU A 64 22.69 13.63 -8.25
N HIS A 65 21.75 14.22 -7.51
CA HIS A 65 21.63 15.67 -7.36
C HIS A 65 22.42 16.23 -6.16
N GLY A 66 23.18 15.40 -5.44
CA GLY A 66 23.96 15.83 -4.29
C GLY A 66 23.12 16.28 -3.09
N ARG A 67 21.84 15.87 -3.00
CA ARG A 67 20.93 16.14 -1.87
C ARG A 67 21.16 15.15 -0.72
N THR A 68 22.39 14.72 -0.52
CA THR A 68 22.79 13.78 0.51
C THR A 68 23.52 14.48 1.65
N ARG A 69 23.48 13.91 2.85
CA ARG A 69 24.27 14.38 3.99
C ARG A 69 25.11 13.24 4.54
N GLU A 70 26.25 13.60 5.13
CA GLU A 70 27.06 12.67 5.89
C GLU A 70 26.28 12.23 7.13
N PHE A 71 26.24 10.92 7.37
CA PHE A 71 25.55 10.34 8.51
C PHE A 71 26.34 10.62 9.79
N SER A 72 25.71 11.28 10.77
CA SER A 72 26.40 11.73 11.99
C SER A 72 26.64 10.62 13.02
N GLY A 73 26.10 9.42 12.77
CA GLY A 73 26.09 8.30 13.73
C GLY A 73 24.79 8.21 14.54
N ASP A 74 23.94 9.24 14.53
CA ASP A 74 22.62 9.24 15.16
C ASP A 74 21.52 9.58 14.13
N LEU A 75 20.79 8.54 13.73
CA LEU A 75 19.70 8.64 12.75
C LEU A 75 18.57 9.57 13.21
N MET A 76 18.25 9.60 14.51
CA MET A 76 17.14 10.42 15.00
C MET A 76 17.51 11.91 15.00
N ALA A 77 18.78 12.22 15.24
CA ALA A 77 19.30 13.58 15.12
C ALA A 77 19.28 14.05 13.66
N ASP A 78 19.77 13.21 12.73
CA ASP A 78 19.83 13.53 11.30
C ASP A 78 18.43 13.73 10.69
N LEU A 79 17.45 12.90 11.06
CA LEU A 79 16.06 13.04 10.60
C LEU A 79 15.40 14.33 11.11
N LYS A 80 15.64 14.72 12.36
CA LYS A 80 15.12 16.00 12.91
C LYS A 80 15.72 17.22 12.20
N LEU A 81 17.00 17.15 11.82
CA LEU A 81 17.65 18.20 11.05
C LEU A 81 17.03 18.32 9.65
N HIS A 82 16.79 17.19 8.99
CA HIS A 82 16.14 17.17 7.69
C HIS A 82 14.71 17.75 7.73
N GLN A 83 13.88 17.39 8.72
CA GLN A 83 12.53 17.93 8.87
C GLN A 83 12.51 19.47 8.99
N LYS A 84 13.48 20.05 9.74
CA LYS A 84 13.61 21.50 9.88
C LYS A 84 14.01 22.22 8.59
N ASP A 85 14.74 21.54 7.71
CA ASP A 85 15.16 22.11 6.42
C ASP A 85 14.06 22.04 5.37
N VAL A 86 13.08 21.15 5.52
CA VAL A 86 11.89 21.05 4.65
C VAL A 86 10.80 22.06 5.04
N GLU A 87 10.73 22.48 6.30
CA GLU A 87 9.75 23.47 6.81
C GLU A 87 10.15 24.94 6.59
N LYS A 88 11.38 25.21 6.11
CA LYS A 88 11.89 26.56 5.82
C LYS A 88 11.75 26.92 4.34
#